data_AF-A0A0G9MPK8-F1
#
_entry.id   AF-A0A0G9MPK8-F1
#
_cell.length_a   1.000
_cell.length_b   1.000
_cell.length_c   1.000
_cell.angle_alpha   90.00
_cell.angle_beta   90.00
_cell.angle_gamma   90.00
#
_symmetry.space_group_name_H-M   'P 1'
#
loop_
_entity.id
_entity.type
_entity.pdbx_description
1 polymer ?
#
loop_
_entity_poly.entity_id
_entity_poly.type
_entity_poly.pdbx_seq_one_letter_code
_entity_poly.pdbx_strand_id
1 'polypeptide(L)'
;MLATPAMADHHGGGHDDDNANQQRAEVIERDDRGRATRVRMNGQEYAVCTQNEQDSCINPREAGLNFGNRALGYWPGRPASQIDGPLPAERSGSSD
;
A
#
# COMPACT_ATOMS: atom_id res chain seq x y z
N MET A 1 -30.86 12.82 31.70
CA MET A 1 -29.99 13.28 30.60
C MET A 1 -29.76 12.10 29.69
N LEU A 2 -30.39 12.10 28.52
CA LEU A 2 -30.29 11.00 27.55
C LEU A 2 -28.95 11.14 26.82
N ALA A 3 -28.04 10.19 27.01
CA ALA A 3 -26.79 10.15 26.26
C ALA A 3 -27.10 9.66 24.83
N THR A 4 -26.89 10.52 23.85
CA THR A 4 -26.88 10.13 22.45
C THR A 4 -25.65 9.27 22.18
N PRO A 5 -25.79 8.09 21.55
CA PRO A 5 -24.63 7.34 21.09
C PRO A 5 -23.94 8.14 19.98
N ALA A 6 -22.64 8.38 20.13
CA ALA A 6 -21.80 8.83 19.03
C ALA A 6 -21.68 7.67 18.03
N MET A 7 -22.33 7.77 16.87
CA MET A 7 -22.08 6.86 15.76
C MET A 7 -20.76 7.26 15.14
N ALA A 8 -19.77 6.39 15.28
CA ALA A 8 -18.51 6.52 14.60
C ALA A 8 -18.60 5.69 13.32
N ASP A 9 -18.87 6.37 12.19
CA ASP A 9 -18.89 5.77 10.86
C ASP A 9 -17.46 5.40 10.44
N HIS A 10 -17.00 4.24 10.90
CA HIS A 10 -15.77 3.62 10.40
C HIS A 10 -16.11 2.71 9.23
N HIS A 11 -16.10 3.25 8.01
CA HIS A 11 -15.95 2.54 6.73
C HIS A 11 -16.63 1.15 6.64
N GLY A 12 -17.94 1.10 6.92
CA GLY A 12 -18.78 -0.05 6.60
C GLY A 12 -19.23 -0.01 5.14
N GLY A 13 -18.28 0.02 4.20
CA GLY A 13 -18.58 -0.11 2.78
C GLY A 13 -18.83 -1.57 2.45
N GLY A 14 -20.10 -1.95 2.31
CA GLY A 14 -20.48 -3.22 1.70
C GLY A 14 -19.85 -3.36 0.32
N HIS A 15 -19.17 -4.47 0.09
CA HIS A 15 -18.94 -4.99 -1.24
C HIS A 15 -19.35 -6.45 -1.21
N ASP A 16 -20.56 -6.68 -1.71
CA ASP A 16 -21.07 -7.98 -2.08
C ASP A 16 -20.05 -8.70 -2.98
N ASP A 17 -19.98 -10.00 -2.75
CA ASP A 17 -19.10 -10.97 -3.37
C ASP A 17 -19.08 -10.88 -4.90
N ASP A 18 -17.91 -10.56 -5.47
CA ASP A 18 -17.34 -11.27 -6.63
C ASP A 18 -15.89 -10.82 -6.87
N ASN A 19 -14.98 -11.79 -6.72
CA ASN A 19 -13.58 -11.75 -7.17
C ASN A 19 -12.58 -10.93 -6.30
N ALA A 20 -12.21 -11.54 -5.17
CA ALA A 20 -11.07 -11.21 -4.32
C ALA A 20 -9.67 -11.31 -5.00
N ASN A 21 -9.60 -11.29 -6.34
CA ASN A 21 -8.37 -11.32 -7.14
C ASN A 21 -8.19 -10.07 -8.03
N GLN A 22 -9.06 -9.06 -7.91
CA GLN A 22 -9.13 -7.90 -8.83
C GLN A 22 -8.17 -6.74 -8.55
N GLN A 23 -7.33 -6.80 -7.51
CA GLN A 23 -6.38 -5.71 -7.21
C GLN A 23 -4.96 -5.96 -7.75
N ARG A 24 -4.76 -6.98 -8.59
CA ARG A 24 -3.47 -7.27 -9.21
C ARG A 24 -3.47 -6.64 -10.60
N ALA A 25 -2.58 -5.68 -10.82
CA ALA A 25 -2.47 -5.07 -12.13
C ALA A 25 -1.88 -6.08 -13.13
N GLU A 26 -2.41 -6.08 -14.35
CA GLU A 26 -1.90 -6.90 -15.45
C GLU A 26 -0.69 -6.21 -16.07
N VAL A 27 0.40 -6.95 -16.30
CA VAL A 27 1.61 -6.38 -16.90
C VAL A 27 1.46 -6.31 -18.42
N ILE A 28 1.44 -5.09 -18.97
CA ILE A 28 1.33 -4.84 -20.42
C ILE A 28 2.72 -4.76 -21.06
N GLU A 29 3.68 -4.13 -20.37
CA GLU A 29 5.01 -3.87 -20.90
C GLU A 29 6.08 -4.21 -19.85
N ARG A 30 7.22 -4.72 -20.34
CA ARG A 30 8.40 -5.01 -19.53
C ARG A 30 9.66 -4.40 -20.15
N ASP A 31 10.60 -4.00 -19.32
CA ASP A 31 11.93 -3.54 -19.74
C ASP A 31 12.84 -4.72 -20.18
N ASP A 32 14.03 -4.39 -20.65
CA ASP A 32 15.11 -5.33 -21.03
C ASP A 32 15.55 -6.25 -19.88
N ARG A 33 15.22 -5.88 -18.64
CA ARG A 33 15.52 -6.63 -17.41
C ARG A 33 14.31 -7.46 -16.94
N GLY A 34 13.23 -7.49 -17.72
CA GLY A 34 12.01 -8.24 -17.43
C GLY A 34 11.10 -7.61 -16.37
N ARG A 35 11.37 -6.36 -15.93
CA ARG A 35 10.55 -5.65 -14.94
C ARG A 35 9.39 -4.95 -15.62
N ALA A 36 8.22 -4.95 -15.01
CA ALA A 36 7.06 -4.27 -15.55
C ALA A 36 7.28 -2.75 -15.60
N THR A 37 7.04 -2.15 -16.76
CA THR A 37 7.12 -0.69 -17.00
C THR A 37 5.74 -0.07 -17.18
N ARG A 38 4.75 -0.85 -17.63
CA ARG A 38 3.35 -0.43 -17.75
C ARG A 38 2.43 -1.56 -17.31
N VAL A 39 1.40 -1.19 -16.56
CA VAL A 39 0.38 -2.12 -16.07
C VAL A 39 -1.02 -1.62 -16.37
N ARG A 40 -1.97 -2.56 -16.49
CA ARG A 40 -3.40 -2.28 -16.60
C ARG A 40 -4.08 -2.60 -15.29
N MET A 41 -4.80 -1.63 -14.74
CA MET A 41 -5.61 -1.80 -13.53
C MET A 41 -7.00 -1.24 -13.78
N ASN A 42 -8.05 -2.03 -13.54
CA ASN A 42 -9.44 -1.65 -13.78
C ASN A 42 -9.71 -1.10 -15.19
N GLY A 43 -9.02 -1.66 -16.20
CA GLY A 43 -9.14 -1.23 -17.60
C GLY A 43 -8.39 0.07 -17.96
N GLN A 44 -7.70 0.70 -17.00
CA GLN A 44 -6.85 1.87 -17.23
C GLN A 44 -5.37 1.48 -17.22
N GLU A 45 -4.58 2.12 -18.08
CA GLU A 45 -3.14 1.90 -18.16
C GLU A 45 -2.37 2.90 -17.30
N TYR A 46 -1.41 2.40 -16.52
CA TYR A 46 -0.57 3.17 -15.63
C TYR A 46 0.91 2.83 -15.86
N ALA A 47 1.76 3.86 -15.90
CA ALA A 47 3.20 3.68 -15.86
C ALA A 47 3.63 3.19 -14.47
N VAL A 48 4.57 2.26 -14.40
CA VAL A 48 5.11 1.74 -13.14
C VAL A 48 6.25 2.63 -12.67
N CYS A 49 6.21 3.08 -11.41
CA CYS A 49 7.24 3.95 -10.87
C CYS A 49 8.62 3.31 -10.94
N THR A 50 9.59 4.12 -11.33
CA THR A 50 11.01 3.74 -11.40
C THR A 50 11.81 4.53 -10.36
N GLN A 51 13.13 4.32 -10.30
CA GLN A 51 13.96 5.18 -9.45
C GLN A 51 13.94 6.65 -9.88
N ASN A 52 13.77 6.91 -11.18
CA ASN A 52 13.86 8.24 -11.77
C ASN A 52 12.50 8.92 -11.96
N GLU A 53 11.40 8.18 -11.76
CA GLU A 53 10.03 8.69 -11.92
C GLU A 53 9.20 8.19 -10.74
N GLN A 54 8.87 9.12 -9.85
CA GLN A 54 8.13 8.86 -8.59
C GLN A 54 6.75 9.52 -8.57
N ASP A 55 6.49 10.45 -9.50
CA ASP A 55 5.24 11.17 -9.65
C ASP A 55 4.47 10.64 -10.88
N SER A 56 3.14 10.68 -10.83
CA SER A 56 2.24 10.27 -11.94
C SER A 56 2.38 8.81 -12.40
N CYS A 57 2.95 7.95 -11.56
CA CYS A 57 3.12 6.51 -11.81
C CYS A 57 2.51 5.70 -10.66
N ILE A 58 2.22 4.41 -10.89
CA ILE A 58 1.77 3.48 -9.85
C ILE A 58 2.98 2.82 -9.18
N ASN A 59 2.99 2.76 -7.84
CA ASN A 59 4.03 2.01 -7.14
C ASN A 59 3.91 0.53 -7.49
N PRO A 60 5.01 -0.18 -7.83
CA PRO A 60 4.96 -1.59 -8.16
C PRO A 60 4.25 -2.45 -7.11
N ARG A 61 4.40 -2.15 -5.81
CA ARG A 61 3.74 -2.91 -4.73
C ARG A 61 2.22 -2.71 -4.74
N GLU A 62 1.75 -1.51 -5.05
CA GLU A 62 0.32 -1.20 -5.19
C GLU A 62 -0.27 -1.87 -6.43
N ALA A 63 0.53 -2.03 -7.48
CA ALA A 63 0.17 -2.82 -8.67
C ALA A 63 0.19 -4.35 -8.42
N GLY A 64 0.52 -4.81 -7.21
CA GLY A 64 0.62 -6.23 -6.87
C GLY A 64 1.91 -6.92 -7.38
N LEU A 65 2.92 -6.14 -7.77
CA LEU A 65 4.22 -6.63 -8.20
C LEU A 65 5.15 -6.87 -7.00
N ASN A 66 6.09 -7.79 -7.15
CA ASN A 66 6.98 -8.23 -6.06
C ASN A 66 8.24 -7.37 -5.88
N PHE A 67 8.31 -6.20 -6.51
CA PHE A 67 9.45 -5.27 -6.45
C PHE A 67 9.01 -3.87 -5.99
N GLY A 68 9.92 -2.90 -5.93
CA GLY A 68 9.61 -1.52 -5.54
C GLY A 68 9.51 -1.27 -4.03
N ASN A 69 9.31 0.00 -3.68
CA ASN A 69 9.22 0.47 -2.30
C ASN A 69 7.88 0.10 -1.68
N ARG A 70 7.87 -0.24 -0.38
CA ARG A 70 6.62 -0.45 0.36
C ARG A 70 5.89 0.89 0.53
N ALA A 71 4.56 0.84 0.62
CA ALA A 71 3.73 2.03 0.83
C ALA A 71 4.20 2.82 2.07
N LEU A 72 4.07 4.16 2.05
CA LEU A 72 4.48 5.02 3.16
C LEU A 72 3.72 4.74 4.48
N GLY A 73 2.52 4.15 4.40
CA GLY A 73 1.77 3.67 5.57
C GLY A 73 2.25 2.33 6.14
N TYR A 74 3.19 1.64 5.47
CA TYR A 74 3.75 0.39 5.97
C TYR A 74 4.83 0.67 7.03
N TRP A 75 4.46 0.49 8.30
CA TRP A 75 5.42 0.39 9.39
C TRP A 75 5.66 -1.09 9.74
N PRO A 76 6.90 -1.61 9.64
CA PRO A 76 7.21 -2.93 10.16
C PRO A 76 7.11 -2.90 11.69
N GLY A 77 6.12 -3.60 12.26
CA GLY A 77 5.87 -3.65 13.71
C GLY A 77 4.51 -3.06 14.11
N ARG A 78 4.27 -2.92 15.41
CA ARG A 78 3.08 -2.23 15.94
C ARG A 78 3.22 -0.72 15.71
N PRO A 79 2.14 0.02 15.38
CA PRO A 79 2.22 1.47 15.24
C PRO A 79 2.69 2.11 16.56
N ALA A 80 3.36 3.25 16.47
CA ALA A 80 3.88 3.96 17.66
C ALA A 80 2.79 4.24 18.72
N SER A 81 1.54 4.43 18.29
CA SER A 81 0.37 4.61 19.17
C SER A 81 -0.03 3.37 19.98
N GLN A 82 0.52 2.20 19.66
CA GLN A 82 0.30 0.94 20.37
C GLN A 82 1.52 0.51 21.21
N ILE A 83 2.55 1.36 21.34
CA ILE A 83 3.64 1.13 22.27
C ILE A 83 3.17 1.60 23.65
N ASP A 84 2.97 0.65 24.57
CA ASP A 84 2.69 0.97 25.97
C ASP A 84 3.98 1.46 26.64
N GLY A 85 4.06 2.76 26.89
CA GLY A 85 5.21 3.42 27.52
C GLY A 85 5.86 4.49 26.64
N PRO A 86 6.90 5.20 27.14
CA PRO A 86 7.60 6.20 26.37
C PRO A 86 8.23 5.57 25.11
N LEU A 87 8.08 6.24 23.96
CA LEU A 87 8.74 5.83 22.73
C LEU A 87 10.25 5.75 22.99
N PRO A 88 10.94 4.67 22.58
CA PRO A 88 12.37 4.58 22.75
C PRO A 88 13.03 5.77 22.03
N ALA A 89 13.91 6.47 22.74
CA ALA A 89 14.62 7.65 22.22
C ALA A 89 15.57 7.31 21.06
N GLU A 90 15.81 6.03 20.79
CA GLU A 90 16.74 5.55 19.78
C GLU A 90 16.05 4.61 18.80
N ARG A 91 16.39 4.78 17.51
CA ARG A 91 15.92 3.91 16.43
C ARG A 91 16.62 2.57 16.56
N SER A 92 15.91 1.56 17.06
CA SER A 92 16.43 0.18 17.11
C SER A 92 16.74 -0.30 15.69
N GLY A 93 18.04 -0.34 15.37
CA GLY A 93 18.58 -0.76 14.09
C GLY A 93 20.00 -1.32 14.24
N SER A 94 20.05 -2.61 14.59
CA SER A 94 21.05 -3.64 14.21
C SER A 94 22.48 -3.68 14.80
N SER A 95 22.85 -4.92 15.14
CA SER A 95 24.16 -5.60 15.05
C SER A 95 25.16 -5.50 16.20
N ASP A 96 25.21 -6.53 17.04
CA ASP A 96 26.26 -7.58 17.05
C ASP A 96 25.70 -8.88 17.65
#